data_AF-G7NL16-F1
#
_entry.id   AF-G7NL16-F1
#
_cell.length_a   1.000
_cell.length_b   1.000
_cell.length_c   1.000
_cell.angle_alpha   90.00
_cell.angle_beta   90.00
_cell.angle_gamma   90.00
#
_symmetry.space_group_name_H-M   'P 1'
#
loop_
_entity.id
_entity.type
_entity.pdbx_description
1 polymer ?
#
loop_
_entity_poly.entity_id
_entity_poly.type
_entity_poly.pdbx_seq_one_letter_code
_entity_poly.pdbx_strand_id
1 'polypeptide(L)'
;MAAAALRRFWSLLWLRGRGRLRHVNLGLCSLVYEAPFDAQASLYQARCRYLQPRWTDFPGRVLDVGFVGRWWVLGARMRDCDINDDEFLHLPAHLRVVGPQQLHSETNERLFDEKYKPVVLTDDQVDQALWEEQVLQKEKKDRLALSQAHSLVQAEAPR
;
A
#
# COMPACT_ATOMS: atom_id res chain seq x y z
N MET A 1 -1.40 -4.32 11.25
CA MET A 1 -2.36 -3.62 12.13
C MET A 1 -3.83 -3.84 11.71
N ALA A 2 -4.15 -4.00 10.42
CA ALA A 2 -5.48 -4.34 9.89
C ALA A 2 -6.24 -5.44 10.65
N ALA A 3 -5.63 -6.61 10.87
CA ALA A 3 -6.29 -7.72 11.56
C ALA A 3 -6.71 -7.38 13.01
N ALA A 4 -5.96 -6.52 13.70
CA ALA A 4 -6.33 -6.06 15.05
C ALA A 4 -7.52 -5.09 15.00
N ALA A 5 -7.54 -4.22 14.01
CA ALA A 5 -8.60 -3.26 13.79
C ALA A 5 -9.95 -3.95 13.49
N LEU A 6 -9.94 -4.92 12.56
CA LEU A 6 -11.10 -5.75 12.25
C LEU A 6 -11.59 -6.57 13.44
N ARG A 7 -10.68 -7.19 14.20
CA ARG A 7 -11.04 -7.92 15.44
C ARG A 7 -11.76 -7.01 16.43
N ARG A 8 -11.31 -5.77 16.61
CA ARG A 8 -11.98 -4.81 17.49
C ARG A 8 -13.37 -4.46 16.99
N PHE A 9 -13.52 -4.21 15.69
CA PHE A 9 -14.82 -3.92 15.08
C PHE A 9 -15.81 -5.08 15.25
N TRP A 10 -15.40 -6.30 14.94
CA TRP A 10 -16.22 -7.51 15.14
C TRP A 10 -16.58 -7.73 16.61
N SER A 11 -15.65 -7.47 17.54
CA SER A 11 -15.94 -7.53 18.97
C SER A 11 -17.03 -6.54 19.38
N LEU A 12 -17.03 -5.32 18.83
CA LEU A 12 -18.06 -4.32 19.11
C LEU A 12 -19.42 -4.73 18.55
N LEU A 13 -19.45 -5.25 17.31
CA LEU A 13 -20.65 -5.81 16.70
C LEU A 13 -21.22 -6.98 17.51
N TRP A 14 -20.35 -7.87 17.98
CA TRP A 14 -20.73 -8.99 18.82
C TRP A 14 -21.35 -8.55 20.16
N LEU A 15 -20.74 -7.57 20.82
CA LEU A 15 -21.28 -6.98 22.06
C LEU A 15 -22.62 -6.28 21.82
N ARG A 16 -22.77 -5.59 20.68
CA ARG A 16 -24.03 -4.98 20.26
C ARG A 16 -25.11 -6.03 20.03
N GLY A 17 -24.80 -7.12 19.33
CA GLY A 17 -25.73 -8.22 19.09
C GLY A 17 -26.22 -8.90 20.38
N ARG A 18 -25.38 -8.90 21.42
CA ARG A 18 -25.73 -9.40 22.77
C ARG A 18 -26.42 -8.36 23.68
N GLY A 19 -26.67 -7.15 23.20
CA GLY A 19 -27.26 -6.06 24.02
C GLY A 19 -26.36 -5.60 25.18
N ARG A 20 -25.08 -5.98 25.15
CA ARG A 20 -24.08 -5.63 26.17
C ARG A 20 -23.39 -4.31 25.89
N LEU A 21 -23.54 -3.73 24.70
CA LEU A 21 -22.96 -2.44 24.37
C LEU A 21 -23.84 -1.31 24.93
N ARG A 22 -23.27 -0.44 25.78
CA ARG A 22 -23.99 0.69 26.37
C ARG A 22 -23.38 2.01 25.97
N HIS A 23 -24.23 3.01 25.90
CA HIS A 23 -23.89 4.37 25.52
C HIS A 23 -24.40 5.34 26.59
N VAL A 24 -23.57 6.30 26.98
CA VAL A 24 -23.94 7.42 27.85
C VAL A 24 -23.53 8.71 27.16
N ASN A 25 -24.47 9.65 27.04
CA ASN A 25 -24.25 10.99 26.52
C ASN A 25 -24.03 11.96 27.69
N LEU A 26 -22.92 12.70 27.66
CA LEU A 26 -22.54 13.72 28.64
C LEU A 26 -22.62 15.14 28.04
N GLY A 27 -23.36 15.31 26.94
CA GLY A 27 -23.49 16.56 26.19
C GLY A 27 -22.43 16.65 25.09
N LEU A 28 -21.24 17.17 25.43
CA LEU A 28 -20.13 17.36 24.48
C LEU A 28 -19.29 16.08 24.26
N CYS A 29 -19.35 15.17 25.24
CA CYS A 29 -18.69 13.88 25.19
C CYS A 29 -19.73 12.75 25.25
N SER A 30 -19.41 11.62 24.64
CA SER A 30 -20.15 10.38 24.77
C SER A 30 -19.21 9.26 25.18
N LEU A 31 -19.70 8.30 25.93
CA LEU A 31 -18.94 7.11 26.33
C LEU A 31 -19.66 5.86 25.85
N VAL A 32 -18.90 4.91 25.32
CA VAL A 32 -19.36 3.56 25.06
C VAL A 32 -18.62 2.60 25.96
N TYR A 33 -19.36 1.73 26.66
CA TYR A 33 -18.81 0.76 27.59
C TYR A 33 -19.52 -0.59 27.46
N GLU A 34 -18.84 -1.65 27.88
CA GLU A 34 -19.44 -2.99 27.96
C GLU A 34 -20.29 -3.11 29.23
N ALA A 35 -21.44 -3.77 29.16
CA ALA A 35 -22.28 -4.22 30.28
C ALA A 35 -22.13 -5.74 30.49
N PRO A 36 -22.21 -6.25 31.73
CA PRO A 36 -22.04 -7.68 31.98
C PRO A 36 -23.26 -8.50 31.52
N PHE A 37 -24.43 -7.88 31.35
CA PHE A 37 -25.63 -8.55 30.88
C PHE A 37 -26.41 -7.62 29.95
N ASP A 38 -27.29 -8.22 29.16
CA ASP A 38 -28.26 -7.49 28.36
C ASP A 38 -29.24 -6.69 29.25
N ALA A 39 -29.81 -5.62 28.70
CA ALA A 39 -30.82 -4.80 29.37
C ALA A 39 -32.06 -5.59 29.77
N GLN A 40 -32.45 -6.56 28.93
CA GLN A 40 -33.66 -7.35 29.15
C GLN A 40 -33.40 -8.58 30.01
N ALA A 41 -32.15 -8.82 30.44
CA ALA A 41 -31.84 -9.93 31.32
C ALA A 41 -32.50 -9.76 32.69
N SER A 42 -33.36 -10.72 33.06
CA SER A 42 -34.03 -10.80 34.36
C SER A 42 -33.36 -11.81 35.31
N LEU A 43 -32.15 -12.27 34.98
CA LEU A 43 -31.38 -13.17 35.83
C LEU A 43 -31.04 -12.52 37.18
N TYR A 44 -31.04 -13.31 38.26
CA TYR A 44 -30.64 -12.84 39.59
C TYR A 44 -29.25 -12.17 39.57
N GLN A 45 -28.30 -12.77 38.84
CA GLN A 45 -26.94 -12.22 38.67
C GLN A 45 -26.93 -10.82 38.02
N ALA A 46 -27.89 -10.53 37.14
CA ALA A 46 -28.01 -9.25 36.47
C ALA A 46 -28.72 -8.18 37.30
N ARG A 47 -29.57 -8.58 38.27
CA ARG A 47 -30.38 -7.67 39.11
C ARG A 47 -29.79 -7.42 40.49
N CYS A 48 -29.01 -8.36 41.03
CA CYS A 48 -28.41 -8.22 42.35
C CYS A 48 -27.40 -7.06 42.38
N ARG A 49 -27.65 -6.07 43.25
CA ARG A 49 -26.80 -4.87 43.40
C ARG A 49 -25.37 -5.21 43.86
N TYR A 50 -25.20 -6.25 44.67
CA TYR A 50 -23.90 -6.65 45.20
C TYR A 50 -23.01 -7.36 44.17
N LEU A 51 -23.60 -7.86 43.08
CA LEU A 51 -22.89 -8.47 41.95
C LEU A 51 -22.58 -7.46 40.84
N GLN A 52 -23.06 -6.21 40.95
CA GLN A 52 -22.79 -5.21 39.94
C GLN A 52 -21.32 -4.77 39.96
N PRO A 53 -20.76 -4.40 38.80
CA PRO A 53 -19.41 -3.86 38.70
C PRO A 53 -19.23 -2.66 39.62
N ARG A 54 -18.07 -2.55 40.25
CA ARG A 54 -17.75 -1.38 41.07
C ARG A 54 -17.41 -0.19 40.18
N TRP A 55 -17.61 1.02 40.71
CA TRP A 55 -17.19 2.26 40.03
C TRP A 55 -15.68 2.30 39.75
N THR A 56 -14.88 1.64 40.59
CA THR A 56 -13.42 1.50 40.40
C THR A 56 -13.06 0.70 39.14
N ASP A 57 -13.92 -0.23 38.73
CA ASP A 57 -13.66 -1.11 37.58
C ASP A 57 -14.21 -0.51 36.28
N PHE A 58 -14.97 0.59 36.38
CA PHE A 58 -15.60 1.24 35.25
C PHE A 58 -14.61 1.68 34.16
N PRO A 59 -13.44 2.28 34.47
CA PRO A 59 -12.47 2.69 33.44
C PRO A 59 -12.01 1.54 32.55
N GLY A 60 -11.84 0.34 33.11
CA GLY A 60 -11.42 -0.85 32.33
C GLY A 60 -12.49 -1.38 31.37
N ARG A 61 -13.73 -0.92 31.50
CA ARG A 61 -14.89 -1.37 30.72
C ARG A 61 -15.29 -0.38 29.63
N VAL A 62 -14.66 0.80 29.61
CA VAL A 62 -14.85 1.80 28.56
C VAL A 62 -14.20 1.30 27.27
N LEU A 63 -14.98 1.29 26.20
CA LEU A 63 -14.59 0.77 24.90
C LEU A 63 -14.19 1.88 23.92
N ASP A 64 -14.89 3.01 24.00
CA ASP A 64 -14.63 4.19 23.15
C ASP A 64 -15.16 5.48 23.79
N VAL A 65 -14.57 6.59 23.36
CA VAL A 65 -14.94 7.96 23.74
C VAL A 65 -15.33 8.72 22.48
N GLY A 66 -16.56 9.20 22.49
CA GLY A 66 -17.09 10.12 21.51
C GLY A 66 -16.80 11.56 21.96
N PHE A 67 -16.21 12.37 21.11
CA PHE A 67 -16.04 13.80 21.37
C PHE A 67 -16.18 14.57 20.06
N VAL A 68 -16.99 15.63 20.07
CA VAL A 68 -17.31 16.47 18.90
C VAL A 68 -17.84 15.63 17.72
N GLY A 69 -18.81 14.75 18.00
CA GLY A 69 -19.49 13.94 16.98
C GLY A 69 -18.64 12.81 16.35
N ARG A 70 -17.44 12.54 16.86
CA ARG A 70 -16.56 11.47 16.36
C ARG A 70 -16.18 10.50 17.47
N TRP A 71 -16.04 9.22 17.12
CA TRP A 71 -15.50 8.17 17.99
C TRP A 71 -13.98 8.11 17.85
N TRP A 72 -13.26 8.41 18.93
CA TRP A 72 -11.82 8.64 18.86
C TRP A 72 -11.02 7.35 18.78
N VAL A 73 -11.37 6.35 19.59
CA VAL A 73 -10.63 5.08 19.66
C VAL A 73 -10.91 4.23 18.43
N LEU A 74 -12.18 4.10 18.02
CA LEU A 74 -12.53 3.38 16.80
C LEU A 74 -11.94 4.08 15.57
N GLY A 75 -12.04 5.40 15.46
CA GLY A 75 -11.46 6.16 14.36
C GLY A 75 -9.94 6.00 14.26
N ALA A 76 -9.23 6.06 15.39
CA ALA A 76 -7.79 5.85 15.42
C ALA A 76 -7.38 4.43 14.99
N ARG A 77 -8.14 3.41 15.40
CA ARG A 77 -7.87 2.01 15.00
C ARG A 77 -8.24 1.70 13.56
N MET A 78 -9.24 2.39 13.00
CA MET A 78 -9.71 2.17 11.62
C MET A 78 -8.92 2.97 10.58
N ARG A 79 -8.00 3.86 11.00
CA ARG A 79 -7.23 4.72 10.08
C ARG A 79 -6.45 3.91 9.03
N ASP A 80 -5.74 2.88 9.48
CA ASP A 80 -4.83 2.07 8.65
C ASP A 80 -5.36 0.62 8.55
N CYS A 81 -6.68 0.47 8.38
CA CYS A 81 -7.34 -0.84 8.43
C CYS A 81 -7.18 -1.69 7.16
N ASP A 82 -6.72 -1.08 6.08
CA ASP A 82 -6.32 -1.66 4.80
C ASP A 82 -4.85 -2.11 4.80
N ILE A 83 -4.02 -1.64 5.74
CA ILE A 83 -2.59 -1.96 5.79
C ILE A 83 -2.31 -3.22 6.64
N ASN A 84 -1.77 -4.25 5.99
CA ASN A 84 -1.34 -5.48 6.63
C ASN A 84 0.18 -5.58 6.77
N ASP A 85 0.74 -5.06 7.87
CA ASP A 85 2.18 -5.07 8.16
C ASP A 85 2.84 -6.47 8.10
N ASP A 86 2.06 -7.52 8.38
CA ASP A 86 2.56 -8.90 8.40
C ASP A 86 3.03 -9.36 7.01
N GLU A 87 2.43 -8.83 5.94
CA GLU A 87 2.85 -9.09 4.56
C GLU A 87 4.24 -8.52 4.27
N PHE A 88 4.63 -7.43 4.94
CA PHE A 88 5.85 -6.69 4.65
C PHE A 88 7.04 -7.08 5.54
N LEU A 89 6.89 -8.09 6.41
CA LEU A 89 7.95 -8.51 7.34
C LEU A 89 9.22 -9.04 6.64
N HIS A 90 9.08 -9.56 5.42
CA HIS A 90 10.19 -10.07 4.63
C HIS A 90 11.04 -8.96 3.98
N LEU A 91 10.57 -7.72 3.99
CA LEU A 91 11.33 -6.59 3.43
C LEU A 91 12.34 -6.03 4.44
N PRO A 92 13.48 -5.51 3.95
CA PRO A 92 14.42 -4.72 4.76
C PRO A 92 13.73 -3.56 5.48
N ALA A 93 14.26 -3.18 6.66
CA ALA A 93 13.66 -2.16 7.52
C ALA A 93 13.41 -0.80 6.82
N HIS A 94 14.29 -0.40 5.90
CA HIS A 94 14.17 0.87 5.18
C HIS A 94 13.00 0.88 4.16
N LEU A 95 12.49 -0.27 3.73
CA LEU A 95 11.35 -0.38 2.81
C LEU A 95 10.01 -0.57 3.55
N ARG A 96 10.05 -0.81 4.86
CA ARG A 96 8.84 -1.02 5.68
C ARG A 96 8.24 0.28 6.21
N VAL A 97 8.98 1.39 6.10
CA VAL A 97 8.53 2.68 6.60
C VAL A 97 8.02 3.50 5.42
N VAL A 98 6.76 3.92 5.49
CA VAL A 98 6.13 4.79 4.50
C VAL A 98 5.94 6.18 5.11
N GLY A 99 6.59 7.19 4.52
CA GLY A 99 6.44 8.59 4.91
C GLY A 99 5.27 9.26 4.19
N PRO A 100 4.71 10.37 4.74
CA PRO A 100 3.61 11.10 4.10
C PRO A 100 3.92 11.55 2.68
N GLN A 101 5.16 11.98 2.42
CA GLN A 101 5.61 12.42 1.09
C GLN A 101 5.55 11.30 0.05
N GLN A 102 5.72 10.04 0.47
CA GLN A 102 5.67 8.87 -0.43
C GLN A 102 4.24 8.48 -0.80
N LEU A 103 3.23 9.01 -0.10
CA LEU A 103 1.82 8.81 -0.43
C LEU A 103 1.31 9.84 -1.47
N HIS A 104 2.11 10.84 -1.82
CA HIS A 104 1.78 11.84 -2.84
C HIS A 104 2.39 11.45 -4.20
N SER A 105 1.54 11.27 -5.21
CA SER A 105 1.96 10.75 -6.52
C SER A 105 2.67 11.77 -7.42
N GLU A 106 2.55 13.08 -7.13
CA GLU A 106 3.02 14.17 -7.99
C GLU A 106 4.49 14.02 -8.43
N THR A 107 5.38 13.64 -7.51
CA THR A 107 6.81 13.46 -7.85
C THR A 107 7.02 12.22 -8.72
N ASN A 108 6.30 11.13 -8.46
CA ASN A 108 6.41 9.90 -9.22
C ASN A 108 5.89 10.08 -10.65
N GLU A 109 4.78 10.79 -10.82
CA GLU A 109 4.20 11.13 -12.13
C GLU A 109 5.18 12.01 -12.93
N ARG A 110 5.75 13.03 -12.31
CA ARG A 110 6.76 13.88 -12.97
C ARG A 110 7.98 13.08 -13.43
N LEU A 111 8.51 12.20 -12.57
CA LEU A 111 9.64 11.34 -12.92
C LEU A 111 9.28 10.33 -14.01
N PHE A 112 8.04 9.86 -14.05
CA PHE A 112 7.54 8.99 -15.10
C PHE A 112 7.54 9.71 -16.46
N ASP A 113 7.09 10.96 -16.51
CA ASP A 113 7.12 11.77 -17.74
C ASP A 113 8.55 12.08 -18.21
N GLU A 114 9.47 12.30 -17.27
CA GLU A 114 10.89 12.55 -17.57
C GLU A 114 11.54 11.39 -18.33
N LYS A 115 11.07 10.15 -18.13
CA LYS A 115 11.56 8.96 -18.86
C LYS A 115 11.36 9.06 -20.38
N TYR A 116 10.35 9.78 -20.84
CA TYR A 116 10.05 9.92 -22.27
C TYR A 116 10.80 11.07 -22.95
N LYS A 117 11.62 11.82 -22.19
CA LYS A 117 12.43 12.88 -22.78
C LYS A 117 13.45 12.26 -23.75
N PRO A 118 13.58 12.80 -24.97
CA PRO A 118 14.53 12.29 -25.93
C PRO A 118 15.95 12.44 -25.39
N VAL A 119 16.76 11.41 -25.60
CA VAL A 119 18.20 11.49 -25.32
C VAL A 119 18.82 12.42 -26.35
N VAL A 120 19.40 13.53 -25.91
CA VAL A 120 20.13 14.45 -26.79
C VAL A 120 21.54 13.90 -26.94
N LEU A 121 21.89 13.51 -28.17
CA LEU A 121 23.26 13.12 -28.52
C LEU A 121 24.11 14.37 -28.74
N THR A 122 25.37 14.29 -28.34
CA THR A 122 26.38 15.30 -28.69
C THR A 122 26.85 15.09 -30.14
N ASP A 123 27.30 16.14 -30.80
CA ASP A 123 27.74 16.07 -32.21
C ASP A 123 28.83 15.00 -32.40
N ASP A 124 29.76 14.87 -31.46
CA ASP A 124 30.81 13.84 -31.47
C ASP A 124 30.23 12.40 -31.51
N GLN A 125 29.13 12.16 -30.79
CA GLN A 125 28.46 10.85 -30.77
C GLN A 125 27.71 10.57 -32.07
N VAL A 126 27.15 11.61 -32.69
CA VAL A 126 26.50 11.50 -33.99
C VAL A 126 27.54 11.22 -35.06
N ASP A 127 28.67 11.94 -35.05
CA ASP A 127 29.76 11.77 -36.00
C ASP A 127 30.38 10.37 -35.89
N GLN A 128 30.59 9.89 -34.67
CA GLN A 128 31.07 8.53 -34.43
C GLN A 128 30.11 7.49 -35.00
N ALA A 129 28.80 7.62 -34.76
CA ALA A 129 27.80 6.70 -35.29
C ALA A 129 27.75 6.74 -36.83
N LEU A 130 27.82 7.92 -37.45
CA LEU A 130 27.87 8.07 -38.90
C LEU A 130 29.12 7.44 -39.51
N TRP A 131 30.28 7.60 -38.87
CA TRP A 131 31.53 6.97 -39.30
C TRP A 131 31.43 5.44 -39.25
N GLU A 132 30.89 4.89 -38.16
CA GLU A 132 30.67 3.45 -38.00
C GLU A 132 29.73 2.89 -39.07
N GLU A 133 28.64 3.59 -39.39
CA GLU A 133 27.75 3.21 -40.49
C GLU A 133 28.46 3.22 -41.84
N GLN A 134 29.27 4.26 -42.13
CA GLN A 134 30.03 4.35 -43.37
C GLN A 134 31.02 3.19 -43.53
N VAL A 135 31.73 2.83 -42.46
CA VAL A 135 32.66 1.70 -42.45
C VAL A 135 31.92 0.39 -42.74
N LEU A 136 30.80 0.14 -42.07
CA LEU A 136 29.97 -1.06 -42.29
C LEU A 136 29.44 -1.16 -43.73
N GLN A 137 29.03 -0.03 -44.33
CA GLN A 137 28.58 -0.02 -45.73
C GLN A 137 29.72 -0.33 -46.70
N LYS A 138 30.92 0.21 -46.43
CA LYS A 138 32.11 -0.06 -47.23
C LYS A 138 32.48 -1.54 -47.17
N GLU A 139 32.54 -2.13 -45.97
CA GLU A 139 32.83 -3.55 -45.78
C GLU A 139 31.82 -4.46 -46.52
N LYS A 140 30.52 -4.13 -46.45
CA LYS A 140 29.49 -4.84 -47.20
C LYS A 140 29.70 -4.76 -48.71
N LYS A 141 30.03 -3.58 -49.23
CA LYS A 141 30.29 -3.37 -50.67
C LYS A 141 31.51 -4.15 -51.12
N ASP A 142 32.59 -4.12 -50.35
CA ASP A 142 33.83 -4.84 -50.65
C ASP A 142 33.58 -6.35 -50.66
N ARG A 143 32.83 -6.87 -49.69
CA ARG A 143 32.43 -8.29 -49.64
C ARG A 143 31.56 -8.70 -50.84
N LEU A 144 30.62 -7.84 -51.25
CA LEU A 144 29.80 -8.03 -52.45
C LEU A 144 30.66 -8.06 -53.72
N ALA A 145 31.58 -7.12 -53.87
CA ALA A 145 32.50 -7.08 -55.01
C ALA A 145 33.38 -8.33 -55.08
N LEU A 146 33.91 -8.80 -53.94
CA LEU A 146 34.66 -10.05 -53.87
C LEU A 146 33.80 -11.27 -54.26
N SER A 147 32.53 -11.32 -53.84
CA SER A 147 31.63 -12.40 -54.23
C SER A 147 31.29 -12.40 -55.73
N GLN A 148 31.10 -11.22 -56.33
CA GLN A 148 30.86 -11.06 -57.76
C GLN A 148 32.10 -11.43 -58.58
N ALA A 149 33.28 -10.96 -58.17
CA ALA A 149 34.55 -11.33 -58.80
C ALA A 149 34.78 -12.85 -58.73
N HIS A 150 34.52 -13.48 -57.58
CA HIS A 150 34.62 -14.94 -57.43
C HIS A 150 33.63 -15.70 -58.33
N SER A 151 32.42 -15.16 -58.51
CA SER A 151 31.41 -15.75 -59.40
C SER A 151 31.80 -15.64 -60.88
N LEU A 152 32.37 -14.51 -61.30
CA LEU A 152 32.88 -14.30 -62.66
C LEU A 152 34.07 -15.22 -62.97
N VAL A 153 35.00 -15.37 -62.02
CA VAL A 153 36.13 -16.30 -62.14
C VAL A 153 35.67 -17.76 -62.22
N GLN A 154 34.60 -18.15 -61.51
CA GLN A 154 34.01 -19.49 -61.65
C GLN A 154 33.28 -19.69 -62.98
N ALA A 155 32.76 -18.63 -63.61
CA ALA A 155 32.11 -18.69 -64.93
C ALA A 155 33.12 -18.76 -66.10
N GLU A 156 34.34 -18.23 -65.92
CA GLU A 156 35.43 -18.27 -66.91
C GLU A 156 36.37 -19.49 -66.77
N ALA A 157 36.16 -20.34 -65.75
CA ALA A 157 36.90 -21.61 -65.63
C ALA A 157 36.38 -22.65 -66.64
N PRO A 158 37.24 -23.27 -67.47
CA PRO A 158 36.80 -24.24 -68.49
C PRO A 158 36.33 -25.55 -67.82
N ARG A 159 35.32 -26.20 -68.44
CA ARG A 159 34.94 -27.59 -68.13
C ARG A 159 35.97 -28.57 -68.66
#